data_AF-A0A7J7TKB7-F1
#
_entry.id   AF-A0A7J7TKB7-F1
#
_cell.length_a   1.000
_cell.length_b   1.000
_cell.length_c   1.000
_cell.angle_alpha   90.00
_cell.angle_beta   90.00
_cell.angle_gamma   90.00
#
_symmetry.space_group_name_H-M   'P 1'
#
loop_
_entity.id
_entity.type
_entity.pdbx_description
1 polymer ?
#
loop_
_entity_poly.entity_id
_entity_poly.type
_entity_poly.pdbx_seq_one_letter_code
_entity_poly.pdbx_strand_id
1 'polypeptide(L)'
;MAAAAVEFQRAQSLLSTDREASIDILHSIVKRDIQENDEEAVQVKEQSILELGSLLAKTGQAAELGGLLKYVRPFLNSISKAKAARLVRSLLDLFLDMEAATGQEVLSCCGS
;
A
#
# COMPACT_ATOMS: atom_id res chain seq x y z
N MET A 1 22.07 -0.06 4.12
CA MET A 1 20.61 -0.32 4.22
C MET A 1 19.90 1.00 4.10
N ALA A 2 19.04 1.17 3.11
CA ALA A 2 18.21 2.36 2.97
C ALA A 2 17.33 2.53 4.21
N ALA A 3 17.26 3.76 4.76
CA ALA A 3 16.47 4.05 5.96
C ALA A 3 15.01 3.61 5.81
N ALA A 4 14.43 3.79 4.63
CA ALA A 4 13.06 3.38 4.30
C ALA A 4 12.83 1.86 4.45
N ALA A 5 13.81 1.03 4.06
CA ALA A 5 13.66 -0.43 4.13
C ALA A 5 13.58 -0.94 5.58
N VAL A 6 14.36 -0.32 6.47
CA VAL A 6 14.34 -0.66 7.91
C VAL A 6 12.99 -0.28 8.53
N GLU A 7 12.46 0.89 8.18
CA GLU A 7 11.14 1.34 8.64
C GLU A 7 10.02 0.43 8.11
N PHE A 8 10.08 0.03 6.84
CA PHE A 8 9.12 -0.91 6.26
C PHE A 8 9.13 -2.27 6.97
N GLN A 9 10.32 -2.80 7.28
CA GLN A 9 10.44 -4.07 8.01
C GLN A 9 9.87 -3.95 9.44
N ARG A 10 10.02 -2.79 10.07
CA ARG A 10 9.41 -2.51 11.38
C ARG A 10 7.89 -2.47 11.30
N ALA A 11 7.35 -1.79 10.28
CA ALA A 11 5.91 -1.79 10.01
C ALA A 11 5.39 -3.22 9.83
N GLN A 12 6.07 -4.06 9.03
CA GLN A 12 5.67 -5.46 8.83
C GLN A 12 5.57 -6.27 10.14
N SER A 13 6.48 -6.08 11.08
CA SER A 13 6.40 -6.75 12.39
C SER A 13 5.18 -6.27 13.19
N LEU A 14 4.82 -5.00 13.04
CA LEU A 14 3.65 -4.40 13.69
C LEU A 14 2.33 -4.79 13.02
N LEU A 15 2.31 -5.26 11.77
CA LEU A 15 1.05 -5.73 11.12
C LEU A 15 0.34 -6.82 11.94
N SER A 16 1.11 -7.67 12.64
CA SER A 16 0.58 -8.76 13.45
C SER A 16 0.17 -8.32 14.85
N THR A 17 0.81 -7.30 15.42
CA THR A 17 0.57 -6.86 16.80
C THR A 17 -0.29 -5.60 16.88
N ASP A 18 -0.01 -4.62 16.01
CA ASP A 18 -0.48 -3.25 16.09
C ASP A 18 -0.57 -2.60 14.68
N ARG A 19 -1.70 -2.82 14.00
CA ARG A 19 -1.89 -2.34 12.62
C ARG A 19 -1.91 -0.83 12.52
N GLU A 20 -2.43 -0.13 13.52
CA GLU A 20 -2.49 1.33 13.53
C GLU A 20 -1.09 1.94 13.57
N ALA A 21 -0.20 1.41 14.43
CA ALA A 21 1.20 1.81 14.46
C ALA A 21 1.91 1.49 13.13
N SER A 22 1.58 0.36 12.51
CA SER A 22 2.11 0.00 11.19
C SER A 22 1.66 0.98 10.09
N ILE A 23 0.39 1.40 10.09
CA ILE A 23 -0.16 2.39 9.17
C ILE A 23 0.61 3.71 9.30
N ASP A 24 0.82 4.20 10.52
CA ASP A 24 1.52 5.47 10.77
C ASP A 24 2.97 5.47 10.20
N ILE A 25 3.70 4.37 10.44
CA ILE A 25 5.06 4.20 9.92
C ILE A 25 5.06 4.19 8.39
N LEU A 26 4.19 3.39 7.77
CA LEU A 26 4.06 3.34 6.31
C LEU A 26 3.69 4.72 5.75
N HIS A 27 2.80 5.44 6.43
CA HIS A 27 2.39 6.78 6.04
C HIS A 27 3.55 7.78 6.10
N SER A 28 4.43 7.65 7.10
CA SER A 28 5.68 8.43 7.19
C SER A 28 6.64 8.09 6.04
N ILE A 29 6.82 6.81 5.70
CA ILE A 29 7.68 6.39 4.58
C ILE A 29 7.16 6.95 3.25
N VAL A 30 5.85 6.88 3.01
CA VAL A 30 5.22 7.36 1.77
C VAL A 30 5.25 8.89 1.68
N LYS A 31 5.01 9.58 2.80
CA LYS A 31 5.13 11.06 2.87
C LYS A 31 6.57 11.54 2.76
N ARG A 32 7.55 10.70 3.09
CA ARG A 32 8.96 11.05 2.98
C ARG A 32 9.31 11.28 1.51
N ASP A 33 9.94 12.41 1.27
CA ASP A 33 10.53 12.72 -0.02
C ASP A 33 11.72 11.77 -0.20
N ILE A 34 11.64 10.92 -1.21
CA ILE A 34 12.73 10.02 -1.61
C ILE A 34 13.24 10.50 -2.95
N GLN A 35 14.54 10.41 -3.15
CA GLN A 35 15.10 10.72 -4.46
C GLN A 35 14.65 9.65 -5.45
N GLU A 36 14.05 10.07 -6.56
CA GLU A 36 13.63 9.17 -7.65
C GLU A 36 14.81 8.38 -8.25
N ASN A 37 16.03 8.87 -8.01
CA ASN A 37 17.28 8.26 -8.43
C ASN A 37 17.69 7.05 -7.56
N ASP A 38 17.08 6.86 -6.38
CA ASP A 38 17.29 5.69 -5.52
C ASP A 38 16.25 4.62 -5.86
N GLU A 39 16.60 3.70 -6.77
CA GLU A 39 15.72 2.60 -7.18
C GLU A 39 15.22 1.76 -5.99
N GLU A 40 16.09 1.53 -4.99
CA GLU A 40 15.71 0.84 -3.74
C GLU A 40 14.65 1.62 -2.96
N ALA A 41 14.81 2.94 -2.82
CA ALA A 41 13.84 3.77 -2.11
C ALA A 41 12.51 3.82 -2.86
N VAL A 42 12.54 3.91 -4.20
CA VAL A 42 11.35 3.88 -5.06
C VAL A 42 10.61 2.56 -4.89
N GLN A 43 11.31 1.42 -4.89
CA GLN A 43 10.70 0.11 -4.64
C GLN A 43 10.06 0.02 -3.26
N VAL A 44 10.77 0.43 -2.20
CA VAL A 44 10.24 0.41 -0.83
C VAL A 44 9.02 1.32 -0.69
N LYS A 45 9.02 2.49 -1.33
CA LYS A 45 7.87 3.40 -1.35
C LYS A 45 6.69 2.78 -2.10
N GLU A 46 6.93 2.13 -3.24
CA GLU A 46 5.91 1.39 -4.00
C GLU A 46 5.26 0.31 -3.13
N GLN A 47 6.08 -0.49 -2.45
CA GLN A 47 5.64 -1.52 -1.51
C GLN A 47 4.85 -0.92 -0.35
N SER A 48 5.35 0.19 0.22
CA SER A 48 4.71 0.87 1.35
C SER A 48 3.33 1.42 0.97
N ILE A 49 3.15 1.94 -0.25
CA ILE A 49 1.86 2.42 -0.75
C ILE A 49 0.86 1.28 -0.86
N LEU A 50 1.26 0.13 -1.41
CA LEU A 50 0.39 -1.04 -1.52
C LEU A 50 -0.02 -1.58 -0.16
N GLU A 51 0.94 -1.68 0.76
CA GLU A 51 0.71 -2.24 2.09
C GLU A 51 -0.14 -1.31 2.95
N LEU A 52 0.12 0.00 2.86
CA LEU A 52 -0.73 1.02 3.46
C LEU A 52 -2.15 0.95 2.89
N GLY A 53 -2.28 0.83 1.57
CA GLY A 53 -3.58 0.67 0.93
C GLY A 53 -4.35 -0.56 1.42
N SER A 54 -3.66 -1.70 1.61
CA SER A 54 -4.28 -2.93 2.14
C SER A 54 -4.76 -2.76 3.57
N LEU A 55 -3.97 -2.08 4.41
CA LEU A 55 -4.35 -1.80 5.80
C LEU A 55 -5.51 -0.82 5.90
N LEU A 56 -5.51 0.24 5.10
CA LEU A 56 -6.63 1.18 5.03
C LEU A 56 -7.91 0.48 4.58
N ALA A 57 -7.82 -0.46 3.63
CA ALA A 57 -8.97 -1.27 3.24
C ALA A 57 -9.46 -2.18 4.36
N LYS A 58 -8.56 -2.90 5.03
CA LYS A 58 -8.91 -3.78 6.17
C LYS A 58 -9.49 -3.03 7.37
N THR A 59 -9.11 -1.77 7.56
CA THR A 59 -9.60 -0.92 8.64
C THR A 59 -10.86 -0.13 8.26
N GLY A 60 -11.33 -0.23 7.01
CA GLY A 60 -12.51 0.51 6.53
C GLY A 60 -12.25 2.00 6.27
N GLN A 61 -10.99 2.42 6.14
CA GLN A 61 -10.60 3.81 5.95
C GLN A 61 -10.65 4.22 4.46
N ALA A 62 -11.84 4.16 3.86
CA ALA A 62 -12.05 4.54 2.46
C ALA A 62 -11.61 5.99 2.14
N ALA A 63 -11.77 6.92 3.09
CA ALA A 63 -11.35 8.31 2.93
C ALA A 63 -9.83 8.44 2.73
N GLU A 64 -9.05 7.76 3.56
CA GLU A 64 -7.58 7.76 3.47
C GLU A 64 -7.11 7.02 2.21
N LEU A 65 -7.75 5.89 1.87
CA LEU A 65 -7.42 5.13 0.65
C LEU A 65 -7.64 5.98 -0.61
N GLY A 66 -8.73 6.75 -0.66
CA GLY A 66 -8.99 7.72 -1.72
C GLY A 66 -7.96 8.86 -1.77
N GLY A 67 -7.48 9.31 -0.61
CA GLY A 67 -6.36 10.26 -0.50
C GLY A 67 -5.06 9.70 -1.08
N LEU A 68 -4.75 8.43 -0.78
CA LEU A 68 -3.59 7.72 -1.30
C LEU A 68 -3.59 7.67 -2.84
N LEU A 69 -4.77 7.41 -3.43
CA LEU A 69 -4.95 7.36 -4.88
C LEU A 69 -4.65 8.71 -5.56
N LYS A 70 -4.96 9.83 -4.90
CA LYS A 70 -4.60 11.17 -5.39
C LYS A 70 -3.10 11.44 -5.22
N TYR A 71 -2.53 10.99 -4.10
CA TYR A 71 -1.12 11.19 -3.79
C TYR A 71 -0.19 10.37 -4.70
N VAL A 72 -0.61 9.16 -5.07
CA VAL A 72 0.18 8.31 -5.97
C VAL A 72 0.19 8.86 -7.39
N ARG A 73 -0.82 9.64 -7.85
CA ARG A 73 -0.87 10.19 -9.22
C ARG A 73 0.44 10.82 -9.72
N PRO A 74 1.06 11.78 -9.00
CA PRO A 74 2.36 12.33 -9.41
C PRO A 74 3.48 11.26 -9.40
N PHE A 75 3.46 10.34 -8.44
CA PHE A 75 4.43 9.23 -8.37
C PHE A 75 4.31 8.26 -9.57
N LEU A 76 3.10 8.00 -10.06
CA LEU A 76 2.88 7.21 -11.27
C LEU A 76 3.50 7.82 -12.53
N ASN A 77 3.64 9.15 -12.56
CA ASN A 77 4.27 9.87 -13.67
C ASN A 77 5.80 9.83 -13.60
N SER A 78 6.34 9.53 -12.41
CA SER A 78 7.77 9.34 -12.15
C SER A 78 8.25 7.93 -12.52
N ILE A 79 7.40 6.91 -12.34
CA ILE A 79 7.74 5.50 -12.63
C ILE A 79 7.26 5.04 -14.02
N SER A 80 7.69 3.85 -14.44
CA SER A 80 7.25 3.23 -15.71
C SER A 80 5.74 2.94 -15.73
N LYS A 81 5.11 3.15 -16.91
CA LYS A 81 3.67 2.88 -17.15
C LYS A 81 3.19 1.53 -16.62
N ALA A 82 4.00 0.48 -16.74
CA ALA A 82 3.66 -0.85 -16.26
C ALA A 82 3.53 -0.92 -14.72
N LYS A 83 4.48 -0.33 -14.00
CA LYS A 83 4.45 -0.25 -12.52
C LYS A 83 3.28 0.60 -12.06
N ALA A 84 3.10 1.75 -12.70
CA ALA A 84 1.99 2.64 -12.42
C ALA A 84 0.62 1.96 -12.57
N ALA A 85 0.41 1.28 -13.70
CA ALA A 85 -0.83 0.57 -13.96
C ALA A 85 -1.09 -0.53 -12.92
N ARG A 86 -0.05 -1.26 -12.50
CA ARG A 86 -0.16 -2.27 -11.42
C ARG A 86 -0.55 -1.65 -10.08
N LEU A 87 0.12 -0.58 -9.68
CA LEU A 87 -0.13 0.12 -8.42
C LEU A 87 -1.58 0.62 -8.32
N VAL A 88 -2.04 1.32 -9.37
CA VAL A 88 -3.41 1.82 -9.44
C VAL A 88 -4.41 0.69 -9.44
N ARG A 89 -4.15 -0.38 -10.21
CA ARG A 89 -5.01 -1.56 -10.26
C ARG A 89 -5.18 -2.16 -8.87
N SER A 90 -4.08 -2.40 -8.15
CA SER A 90 -4.13 -2.99 -6.81
C SER A 90 -4.87 -2.10 -5.81
N LEU A 91 -4.65 -0.78 -5.82
CA LEU A 91 -5.36 0.12 -4.91
C LEU A 91 -6.88 0.17 -5.21
N LEU A 92 -7.26 0.18 -6.48
CA LEU A 92 -8.67 0.11 -6.89
C LEU A 92 -9.29 -1.24 -6.52
N ASP A 93 -8.56 -2.34 -6.72
CA ASP A 93 -9.00 -3.69 -6.37
C ASP A 93 -9.29 -3.79 -4.87
N LEU A 94 -8.39 -3.26 -4.03
CA LEU A 94 -8.58 -3.17 -2.58
C LEU A 94 -9.80 -2.31 -2.18
N PHE A 95 -10.04 -1.20 -2.90
CA PHE A 95 -11.21 -0.34 -2.65
C PHE A 95 -12.51 -1.07 -3.02
N LEU A 96 -12.52 -1.76 -4.16
CA LEU A 96 -13.66 -2.56 -4.63
C LEU A 96 -13.92 -3.75 -3.71
N ASP A 97 -12.85 -4.43 -3.25
CA ASP A 97 -12.94 -5.56 -2.30
C ASP A 97 -13.53 -5.11 -0.96
N MET A 98 -13.25 -3.86 -0.54
CA MET A 98 -13.86 -3.26 0.66
C MET A 98 -15.38 -3.11 0.53
N GLU A 99 -15.88 -2.66 -0.63
CA GLU A 99 -17.33 -2.58 -0.90
C GLU A 99 -17.93 -3.97 -1.11
N ALA A 100 -17.22 -4.85 -1.81
CA ALA A 100 -17.64 -6.22 -2.14
C ALA A 100 -17.64 -7.16 -0.93
N ALA A 101 -16.84 -6.92 0.11
CA ALA A 101 -16.85 -7.68 1.36
C ALA A 101 -18.19 -7.58 2.12
N THR A 102 -19.06 -6.64 1.74
CA THR A 102 -20.47 -6.57 2.19
C THR A 102 -21.38 -7.61 1.49
N GLY A 103 -20.84 -8.36 0.53
CA GLY A 103 -21.49 -9.46 -0.19
C GLY A 103 -20.62 -10.71 -0.17
N GLN A 104 -20.89 -11.58 0.80
CA GLN A 104 -20.58 -13.02 0.91
C GLN A 104 -19.75 -13.72 -0.19
N GLU A 105 -18.85 -14.59 0.30
CA GLU A 105 -18.36 -15.86 -0.25
C GLU A 105 -17.45 -15.89 -1.50
N VAL A 106 -16.16 -16.20 -1.29
CA VAL A 106 -15.49 -17.28 -2.05
C VAL A 106 -14.56 -18.08 -1.14
N LEU A 107 -15.09 -19.20 -0.66
CA LEU A 107 -14.34 -20.38 -0.26
C LEU A 107 -13.55 -20.89 -1.48
N SER A 108 -12.30 -20.46 -1.67
CA SER A 108 -11.44 -21.01 -2.73
C SER A 108 -10.25 -21.76 -2.16
N CYS A 109 -10.55 -22.84 -1.43
CA CYS A 109 -9.64 -23.97 -1.33
C CYS A 109 -10.28 -25.13 -2.09
N CYS A 110 -9.93 -25.27 -3.36
CA CYS A 110 -10.12 -26.52 -4.10
C CYS A 110 -8.76 -27.24 -4.11
N GLY A 111 -8.73 -28.47 -3.62
CA GLY A 111 -7.53 -29.29 -3.55
C GLY A 111 -7.75 -30.54 -2.69
N SER A 112 -8.72 -31.35 -3.09
CA SER A 112 -8.90 -32.74 -2.65
C SER A 112 -7.76 -33.64 -3.11
#